data_AF-A0A8H3U8B5-F1
#
_entry.id   AF-A0A8H3U8B5-F1
#
_cell.length_a   1.000
_cell.length_b   1.000
_cell.length_c   1.000
_cell.angle_alpha   90.00
_cell.angle_beta   90.00
_cell.angle_gamma   90.00
#
_symmetry.space_group_name_H-M   'P 1'
#
loop_
_entity.id
_entity.type
_entity.pdbx_description
1 polymer ?
#
loop_
_entity_poly.entity_id
_entity_poly.type
_entity_poly.pdbx_seq_one_letter_code
_entity_poly.pdbx_strand_id
1 'polypeptide(L)'
;MLPWLCGIQEDYKTLEIAKGGSWNEISAAHRDLYIGPATPSGLSVNYGRIPYSFPALVHYNLSNPVAAALVGRTKWSCGSVATEAYKIITNNKYGREACKVQEDKVVAIFVPKFREMIVLERYIFGKNSFFNVMCDTRTADSIRLEPTIDEGNNKG
;
A
#
# COMPACT_ATOMS: atom_id res chain seq x y z
N MET A 1 1.33 9.56 -3.89
CA MET A 1 0.07 9.40 -4.62
C MET A 1 -1.01 9.17 -3.58
N LEU A 2 -2.07 9.99 -3.55
CA LEU A 2 -3.23 9.69 -2.70
C LEU A 2 -3.95 8.47 -3.31
N PRO A 3 -4.46 7.51 -2.50
CA PRO A 3 -5.20 6.37 -3.04
C PRO A 3 -6.46 6.90 -3.74
N TRP A 4 -6.48 6.76 -5.06
CA TRP A 4 -7.62 7.11 -5.89
C TRP A 4 -8.29 5.80 -6.32
N LEU A 5 -9.49 5.55 -5.80
CA LEU A 5 -10.24 4.34 -6.14
C LEU A 5 -10.91 4.55 -7.50
N CYS A 6 -10.64 3.67 -8.46
CA CYS A 6 -11.30 3.64 -9.76
C CYS A 6 -11.97 2.28 -9.95
N GLY A 7 -13.20 2.27 -10.47
CA GLY A 7 -13.89 1.04 -10.83
C GLY A 7 -13.17 0.30 -11.96
N ILE A 8 -13.20 -1.04 -11.92
CA ILE A 8 -12.84 -1.91 -13.05
C ILE A 8 -14.15 -2.38 -13.67
N GLN A 9 -14.27 -2.30 -14.99
CA GLN A 9 -15.46 -2.71 -15.72
C GLN A 9 -15.62 -4.24 -15.74
N GLU A 10 -16.78 -4.71 -16.21
CA GLU A 10 -17.12 -6.15 -16.28
C GLU A 10 -16.16 -6.97 -17.14
N ASP A 11 -15.47 -6.33 -18.09
CA ASP A 11 -14.45 -6.98 -18.93
C ASP A 11 -13.14 -7.28 -18.18
N TYR A 12 -13.01 -6.85 -16.92
CA TYR A 12 -11.81 -6.94 -16.08
C TYR A 12 -10.53 -6.39 -16.73
N LYS A 13 -10.67 -5.47 -17.68
CA LYS A 13 -9.57 -4.90 -18.47
C LYS A 13 -9.62 -3.39 -18.49
N THR A 14 -10.80 -2.81 -18.63
CA THR A 14 -11.00 -1.37 -18.73
C THR A 14 -11.34 -0.78 -17.37
N LEU A 15 -10.87 0.44 -17.14
CA LEU A 15 -11.22 1.23 -15.95
C LEU A 15 -12.48 2.06 -16.25
N GLU A 16 -13.18 2.45 -15.19
CA GLU A 16 -14.29 3.41 -15.23
C GLU A 16 -13.92 4.68 -16.02
N ILE A 17 -12.69 5.16 -15.81
CA ILE A 17 -12.13 6.29 -16.54
C ILE A 17 -11.24 5.74 -17.65
N ALA A 18 -11.78 5.62 -18.86
CA ALA A 18 -11.07 5.04 -20.01
C ALA A 18 -9.71 5.69 -20.32
N LYS A 19 -9.59 7.00 -20.06
CA LYS A 19 -8.34 7.76 -20.25
C LYS A 19 -7.28 7.49 -19.16
N GLY A 20 -7.65 6.88 -18.03
CA GLY A 20 -6.76 6.55 -16.93
C GLY A 20 -5.83 5.35 -17.19
N GLY A 21 -6.03 4.66 -18.33
CA GLY A 21 -5.29 3.47 -18.72
C GLY A 21 -6.09 2.18 -18.49
N SER A 22 -5.45 1.06 -18.73
CA SER A 22 -6.00 -0.29 -18.54
C SER A 22 -5.61 -0.87 -17.18
N TRP A 23 -6.37 -1.89 -16.76
CA TRP A 23 -6.05 -2.67 -15.56
C TRP A 23 -4.63 -3.24 -15.61
N ASN A 24 -4.17 -3.72 -16.77
CA ASN A 24 -2.82 -4.28 -16.93
C ASN A 24 -1.72 -3.24 -16.68
N GLU A 25 -1.91 -2.03 -17.19
CA GLU A 25 -0.95 -0.93 -17.01
C GLU A 25 -0.88 -0.49 -15.55
N ILE A 26 -2.02 -0.39 -14.88
CA ILE A 26 -2.08 -0.06 -13.44
C ILE A 26 -1.50 -1.20 -12.60
N SER A 27 -1.82 -2.45 -12.92
CA SER A 27 -1.28 -3.64 -12.24
C SER A 27 0.24 -3.68 -12.34
N ALA A 28 0.79 -3.46 -13.54
CA ALA A 28 2.23 -3.36 -13.75
C ALA A 28 2.83 -2.19 -12.98
N ALA A 29 2.20 -1.00 -13.03
CA ALA A 29 2.66 0.16 -12.29
C ALA A 29 2.71 -0.08 -10.76
N HIS A 30 1.71 -0.74 -10.17
CA HIS A 30 1.71 -1.07 -8.74
C HIS A 30 2.63 -2.23 -8.35
N ARG A 31 2.86 -3.19 -9.25
CA ARG A 31 3.81 -4.30 -9.04
C ARG A 31 5.25 -3.80 -9.09
N ASP A 32 5.56 -3.04 -10.13
CA ASP A 32 6.92 -2.59 -10.46
C ASP A 32 7.22 -1.21 -9.83
N LEU A 33 6.21 -0.59 -9.23
CA LEU A 33 6.27 0.68 -8.50
C LEU A 33 6.79 1.82 -9.37
N TYR A 34 6.28 1.82 -10.59
CA TYR A 34 6.42 2.89 -11.58
C TYR A 34 5.18 3.77 -11.58
N ILE A 35 5.34 4.97 -12.12
CA ILE A 35 4.19 5.82 -12.42
C ILE A 35 3.39 5.24 -13.59
N GLY A 36 2.07 5.17 -13.39
CA GLY A 36 1.11 4.76 -14.42
C GLY A 36 1.17 5.64 -15.68
N PRO A 37 0.51 5.21 -16.78
CA PRO A 37 0.55 5.91 -18.06
C PRO A 37 -0.13 7.29 -18.01
N ALA A 38 -1.14 7.45 -17.16
CA ALA A 38 -1.88 8.69 -16.94
C ALA A 38 -2.23 8.84 -15.45
N THR A 39 -2.70 10.02 -15.07
CA THR A 39 -3.37 10.16 -13.76
C THR A 39 -4.66 9.34 -13.76
N PRO A 40 -5.19 8.97 -12.58
CA PRO A 40 -6.48 8.29 -12.48
C PRO A 40 -7.64 9.05 -13.19
N SER A 41 -7.57 10.39 -13.24
CA SER A 41 -8.51 11.25 -13.99
C SER A 41 -8.30 11.27 -15.51
N GLY A 42 -7.31 10.54 -16.03
CA GLY A 42 -6.97 10.51 -17.44
C GLY A 42 -6.25 11.76 -17.96
N LEU A 43 -5.68 12.56 -17.07
CA LEU A 43 -4.88 13.72 -17.41
C LEU A 43 -3.40 13.33 -17.52
N SER A 44 -2.65 14.12 -18.30
CA SER A 44 -1.20 14.02 -18.34
C SER A 44 -0.59 14.43 -16.99
N VAL A 45 0.55 13.82 -16.66
CA VAL A 45 1.35 14.24 -15.50
C VAL A 45 2.03 15.56 -15.86
N ASN A 46 1.44 16.68 -15.43
CA ASN A 46 1.86 18.03 -15.86
C ASN A 46 3.21 18.49 -15.30
N TYR A 47 3.76 17.82 -14.28
CA TYR A 47 4.96 18.25 -13.55
C TYR A 47 6.19 17.37 -13.81
N GLY A 48 6.20 16.70 -14.96
CA GLY A 48 7.26 15.76 -15.32
C GLY A 48 7.01 14.36 -14.79
N ARG A 49 7.54 13.37 -15.52
CA ARG A 49 7.43 11.95 -15.21
C ARG A 49 8.77 11.47 -14.71
N ILE A 50 8.83 10.93 -13.49
CA ILE A 50 10.03 10.23 -13.02
C ILE A 50 10.08 8.90 -13.78
N PRO A 51 11.10 8.66 -14.63
CA PRO A 51 11.13 7.49 -15.52
C PRO A 51 11.65 6.22 -14.84
N TYR A 52 11.90 6.28 -13.52
CA TYR A 52 12.43 5.20 -12.72
C TYR A 52 11.59 5.00 -11.46
N SER A 53 11.61 3.78 -10.92
CA SER A 53 11.01 3.47 -9.62
C SER A 53 11.74 4.18 -8.49
N PHE A 54 11.06 4.45 -7.38
CA PHE A 54 11.70 5.09 -6.23
C PHE A 54 12.92 4.28 -5.76
N PRO A 55 14.14 4.85 -5.69
CA PRO A 55 15.36 4.07 -5.45
C PRO A 55 15.41 3.33 -4.11
N ALA A 56 14.81 3.90 -3.05
CA ALA A 56 14.76 3.28 -1.73
C ALA A 56 13.53 2.39 -1.55
N LEU A 57 13.04 1.81 -2.63
CA LEU A 57 11.84 1.00 -2.61
C LEU A 57 12.03 -0.30 -1.83
N VAL A 58 11.05 -0.62 -0.99
CA VAL A 58 11.00 -1.88 -0.25
C VAL A 58 9.73 -2.64 -0.58
N HIS A 59 9.88 -3.86 -1.10
CA HIS A 59 8.76 -4.75 -1.36
C HIS A 59 8.29 -5.44 -0.09
N TYR A 60 6.97 -5.56 0.06
CA TYR A 60 6.38 -6.52 0.97
C TYR A 60 5.17 -7.20 0.32
N ASN A 61 4.96 -8.46 0.71
CA ASN A 61 3.87 -9.28 0.21
C ASN A 61 2.61 -8.99 1.00
N LEU A 62 1.56 -8.58 0.30
CA LEU A 62 0.23 -8.41 0.89
C LEU A 62 -0.34 -9.80 1.13
N SER A 63 -0.56 -10.16 2.39
CA SER A 63 -1.16 -11.44 2.79
C SER A 63 -2.68 -11.48 2.57
N ASN A 64 -3.34 -10.33 2.44
CA ASN A 64 -4.78 -10.24 2.25
C ASN A 64 -5.15 -10.20 0.74
N PRO A 65 -5.99 -11.14 0.26
CA PRO A 65 -6.43 -11.20 -1.14
C PRO A 65 -7.15 -9.93 -1.61
N VAL A 66 -8.01 -9.33 -0.77
CA VAL A 66 -8.72 -8.09 -1.09
C VAL A 66 -7.75 -6.92 -1.16
N ALA A 67 -6.81 -6.81 -0.23
CA ALA A 67 -5.76 -5.79 -0.29
C ALA A 67 -4.92 -5.92 -1.57
N ALA A 68 -4.57 -7.15 -1.96
CA ALA A 68 -3.87 -7.41 -3.21
C ALA A 68 -4.71 -7.02 -4.44
N ALA A 69 -6.03 -7.25 -4.40
CA ALA A 69 -6.94 -6.88 -5.49
C ALA A 69 -7.09 -5.35 -5.62
N LEU A 70 -7.15 -4.64 -4.49
CA LEU A 70 -7.23 -3.18 -4.44
C LEU A 70 -6.04 -2.50 -5.11
N VAL A 71 -4.85 -3.09 -5.00
CA VAL A 71 -3.64 -2.59 -5.69
C VAL A 71 -3.40 -3.27 -7.04
N GLY A 72 -4.37 -4.00 -7.59
CA GLY A 72 -4.26 -4.63 -8.90
C GLY A 72 -3.23 -5.77 -8.99
N ARG A 73 -2.74 -6.32 -7.87
CA ARG A 73 -1.83 -7.48 -7.86
C ARG A 73 -2.54 -8.80 -8.11
N THR A 74 -3.86 -8.85 -7.88
CA THR A 74 -4.71 -10.00 -8.22
C THR A 74 -6.05 -9.50 -8.78
N LYS A 75 -6.81 -10.39 -9.41
CA LYS A 75 -8.12 -10.06 -9.99
C LYS A 75 -9.23 -10.22 -8.96
N TRP A 76 -10.25 -9.36 -9.04
CA TRP A 76 -11.47 -9.50 -8.25
C TRP A 76 -12.25 -10.78 -8.54
N SER A 77 -12.08 -11.37 -9.72
CA SER A 77 -12.67 -12.65 -10.11
C SER A 77 -12.05 -13.86 -9.41
N CYS A 78 -10.95 -13.69 -8.66
CA CYS A 78 -10.32 -14.80 -7.93
C CYS A 78 -11.19 -15.23 -6.75
N GLY A 79 -11.42 -16.55 -6.61
CA GLY A 79 -12.26 -17.09 -5.54
C GLY A 79 -11.82 -16.69 -4.13
N SER A 80 -10.51 -16.63 -3.88
CA SER A 80 -9.96 -16.17 -2.60
C SER A 80 -10.29 -14.71 -2.28
N VAL A 81 -10.35 -13.84 -3.31
CA VAL A 81 -10.75 -12.44 -3.16
C VAL A 81 -12.25 -12.36 -2.87
N ALA A 82 -13.07 -13.11 -3.61
CA ALA A 82 -14.52 -13.13 -3.41
C ALA A 82 -14.90 -13.64 -2.01
N THR A 83 -14.29 -14.74 -1.54
CA THR A 83 -14.54 -15.29 -0.20
C THR A 83 -14.15 -14.30 0.89
N GLU A 84 -12.99 -13.64 0.77
CA GLU A 84 -12.54 -12.68 1.76
C GLU A 84 -13.38 -11.39 1.74
N ALA A 85 -13.72 -10.89 0.55
CA ALA A 85 -14.62 -9.75 0.39
C ALA A 85 -16.00 -10.03 1.00
N TYR A 86 -16.55 -11.23 0.83
CA TYR A 86 -17.83 -11.61 1.44
C TYR A 86 -17.79 -11.54 2.98
N LYS A 87 -16.69 -12.00 3.61
CA LYS A 87 -16.52 -11.87 5.07
C LYS A 87 -16.50 -10.41 5.53
N ILE A 88 -15.84 -9.54 4.76
CA ILE A 88 -15.72 -8.12 5.07
C ILE A 88 -17.08 -7.41 4.90
N ILE A 89 -17.75 -7.63 3.75
CA ILE A 89 -19.01 -6.97 3.38
C ILE A 89 -20.16 -7.39 4.31
N THR A 90 -20.22 -8.66 4.70
CA THR A 90 -21.30 -9.14 5.59
C THR A 90 -21.26 -8.52 6.98
N ASN A 91 -20.15 -7.86 7.36
CA ASN A 91 -19.97 -7.08 8.59
C ASN A 91 -20.56 -7.77 9.84
N ASN A 92 -20.42 -9.09 9.90
CA ASN A 92 -20.79 -9.86 11.08
C ASN A 92 -19.64 -9.80 12.11
N LYS A 93 -19.85 -10.36 13.30
CA LYS A 93 -18.82 -10.38 14.35
C LYS A 93 -17.50 -10.98 13.84
N TYR A 94 -17.57 -12.07 13.08
CA TYR A 94 -16.40 -12.74 12.50
C TYR A 94 -15.66 -11.88 11.47
N GLY A 95 -16.39 -11.10 10.67
CA GLY A 95 -15.81 -10.17 9.69
C GLY A 95 -15.02 -9.05 10.36
N ARG A 96 -15.55 -8.48 11.44
CA ARG A 96 -14.84 -7.45 12.23
C ARG A 96 -13.58 -8.00 12.91
N GLU A 97 -13.68 -9.19 13.48
CA GLU A 97 -12.53 -9.87 14.10
C GLU A 97 -11.44 -10.19 13.07
N ALA A 98 -11.83 -10.67 11.88
CA ALA A 98 -10.90 -10.90 10.77
C ALA A 98 -10.22 -9.60 10.28
N CYS A 99 -10.96 -8.48 10.22
CA CYS A 99 -10.39 -7.17 9.89
C CYS A 99 -9.33 -6.76 10.92
N LYS A 100 -9.63 -6.90 12.21
CA LYS A 100 -8.70 -6.54 13.29
C LYS A 100 -7.41 -7.37 13.23
N VAL A 101 -7.53 -8.68 13.05
CA VAL A 101 -6.37 -9.57 12.86
C VAL A 101 -5.53 -9.16 11.65
N GLN A 102 -6.17 -8.69 10.58
CA GLN A 102 -5.47 -8.23 9.40
C GLN A 102 -4.75 -6.90 9.63
N GLU A 103 -5.36 -5.95 10.34
CA GLU A 103 -4.73 -4.69 10.74
C GLU A 103 -3.45 -4.95 11.52
N ASP A 104 -3.51 -5.83 12.53
CA ASP A 104 -2.35 -6.13 13.37
C ASP A 104 -1.21 -6.75 12.54
N LYS A 105 -1.53 -7.65 11.60
CA LYS A 105 -0.56 -8.20 10.63
C LYS A 105 0.05 -7.13 9.73
N VAL A 106 -0.77 -6.20 9.24
CA VAL A 106 -0.30 -5.12 8.36
C VAL A 106 0.63 -4.19 9.13
N VAL A 107 0.30 -3.81 10.36
CA VAL A 107 1.15 -2.98 11.21
C VAL A 107 2.47 -3.68 11.49
N ALA A 108 2.45 -4.96 11.87
CA ALA A 108 3.64 -5.75 12.16
C ALA A 108 4.60 -5.84 10.95
N ILE A 109 4.08 -5.80 9.72
CA ILE A 109 4.89 -5.81 8.49
C ILE A 109 5.31 -4.39 8.08
N PHE A 110 4.40 -3.43 8.16
CA PHE A 110 4.59 -2.07 7.66
C PHE A 110 5.69 -1.35 8.44
N VAL A 111 5.66 -1.41 9.78
CA VAL A 111 6.63 -0.68 10.63
C VAL A 111 8.09 -1.04 10.31
N PRO A 112 8.52 -2.32 10.30
CA PRO A 112 9.90 -2.66 9.97
C PRO A 112 10.24 -2.31 8.52
N LYS A 113 9.32 -2.50 7.57
CA LYS A 113 9.54 -2.19 6.15
C LYS A 113 9.68 -0.68 5.89
N PHE A 114 8.93 0.13 6.64
CA PHE A 114 9.05 1.58 6.59
C PHE A 114 10.39 2.05 7.16
N ARG A 115 10.86 1.46 8.26
CA ARG A 115 12.20 1.71 8.81
C ARG A 115 13.31 1.33 7.82
N GLU A 116 13.17 0.18 7.16
CA GLU A 116 14.08 -0.27 6.09
C GLU A 116 14.13 0.75 4.95
N MET A 117 12.98 1.25 4.52
CA MET A 117 12.89 2.29 3.48
C MET A 117 13.61 3.57 3.90
N ILE A 118 13.45 4.04 5.15
CA ILE A 118 14.14 5.24 5.66
C ILE A 118 15.67 5.05 5.61
N VAL A 119 16.17 3.89 6.01
CA VAL A 119 17.62 3.60 5.98
C VAL A 119 18.15 3.62 4.55
N LEU A 120 17.44 2.97 3.62
CA LEU A 120 17.81 2.96 2.20
C LEU A 120 17.75 4.36 1.59
N GLU A 121 16.73 5.15 1.93
CA GLU A 121 16.55 6.51 1.43
C GLU A 121 17.71 7.40 1.89
N ARG A 122 18.07 7.34 3.17
CA ARG A 122 19.23 8.06 3.71
C ARG A 122 20.53 7.64 3.05
N TYR A 123 20.71 6.34 2.80
CA TYR A 123 21.90 5.81 2.13
C TYR A 123 22.02 6.31 0.68
N ILE A 124 20.91 6.29 -0.07
CA ILE A 124 20.91 6.64 -1.50
C ILE A 124 20.99 8.16 -1.71
N PHE A 125 20.23 8.94 -0.95
CA PHE A 125 20.12 10.39 -1.16
C PHE A 125 21.07 11.21 -0.28
N GLY A 126 21.68 10.61 0.75
CA GLY A 126 22.69 11.23 1.59
C GLY A 126 22.21 12.54 2.22
N LYS A 127 22.89 13.65 1.92
CA LYS A 127 22.54 14.99 2.43
C LYS A 127 21.21 15.53 1.89
N ASN A 128 20.75 15.01 0.75
CA ASN A 128 19.48 15.39 0.13
C ASN A 128 18.32 14.49 0.56
N SER A 129 18.56 13.59 1.51
CA SER A 129 17.53 12.71 2.06
C SER A 129 16.40 13.51 2.69
N PHE A 130 15.16 13.18 2.35
CA PHE A 130 13.98 13.78 2.98
C PHE A 130 14.03 13.61 4.51
N PHE A 131 14.42 12.42 4.97
CA PHE A 131 14.52 12.09 6.40
C PHE A 131 15.74 12.68 7.10
N ASN A 132 16.66 13.32 6.36
CA ASN A 132 17.70 14.15 6.96
C ASN A 132 17.28 15.63 6.96
N VAL A 133 16.63 16.11 5.89
CA VAL A 133 16.23 17.51 5.77
C VAL A 133 15.00 17.86 6.62
N MET A 134 13.98 17.00 6.65
CA MET A 134 12.69 17.30 7.29
C MET A 134 12.55 16.72 8.71
N CYS A 135 13.33 15.69 9.05
CA CYS A 135 13.27 15.06 10.36
C CYS A 135 14.32 15.59 11.37
N ASP A 136 15.27 16.43 10.93
CA ASP A 136 16.13 17.23 11.83
C ASP A 136 15.31 18.32 12.56
N THR A 137 14.16 18.72 12.02
CA THR A 137 13.21 19.60 12.70
C THR A 137 12.17 18.80 13.50
N ARG A 138 12.56 18.34 14.70
CA ARG A 138 11.68 18.03 15.85
C ARG A 138 10.72 16.82 15.80
N THR A 139 10.72 15.94 14.79
CA THR A 139 9.67 14.89 14.70
C THR A 139 10.13 13.44 14.58
N ALA A 140 11.44 13.17 14.48
CA ALA A 140 11.94 11.79 14.38
C ALA A 140 11.71 10.97 15.68
N ASP A 141 11.89 11.59 16.85
CA ASP A 141 11.74 10.93 18.15
C ASP A 141 10.29 10.77 18.61
N SER A 142 9.34 11.48 18.00
CA SER A 142 7.92 11.42 18.36
C SER A 142 7.15 10.29 17.66
N ILE A 143 7.73 9.63 16.65
CA ILE A 143 7.13 8.44 16.03
C ILE A 143 7.59 7.21 16.83
N ARG A 144 7.20 7.15 18.10
CA ARG A 144 7.21 5.90 18.87
C ARG A 144 6.05 5.04 18.42
N LEU A 145 6.26 4.28 17.35
CA LEU A 145 5.45 3.09 17.04
C LEU A 145 5.99 1.94 17.90
N GLU A 146 5.76 2.02 19.21
CA GLU A 146 5.99 0.86 20.07
C GLU A 146 4.79 -0.07 19.98
N PRO A 147 4.98 -1.38 19.71
CA PRO A 147 3.92 -2.34 19.88
C PRO A 147 3.54 -2.36 21.37
N THR A 148 2.29 -2.03 21.71
CA THR A 148 1.73 -2.36 23.01
C THR A 148 1.71 -3.88 23.13
N ILE A 149 2.76 -4.44 23.70
CA ILE A 149 2.75 -5.79 24.24
C ILE A 149 1.98 -5.65 25.55
N ASP A 150 0.74 -6.10 25.55
CA ASP A 150 -0.05 -6.23 26.76
C ASP A 150 0.60 -7.38 27.56
N GLU A 151 1.50 -7.03 28.48
CA GLU A 151 2.07 -7.98 29.42
C GLU A 151 0.95 -8.42 30.38
N GLY A 152 0.23 -9.45 29.94
CA GLY A 152 -0.69 -10.24 30.73
C GLY A 152 0.01 -10.72 31.99
N ASN A 153 -0.30 -10.02 33.07
CA ASN A 153 -0.14 -10.31 34.48
C ASN A 153 0.04 -11.82 34.78
N ASN A 154 1.30 -12.27 34.83
CA ASN A 154 1.64 -13.58 35.36
C ASN A 154 2.04 -13.40 36.83
N LYS A 155 1.05 -13.45 37.71
CA LYS A 155 1.23 -13.73 39.14
C LYS A 155 0.34 -14.92 39.47
N GLY A 156 0.99 -16.01 39.86
CA GLY A 156 0.35 -17.22 40.37
C GLY A 156 -0.21 -17.06 41.77
#